data_AF-A0A2N2CK51-F1
#
_entry.id   AF-A0A2N2CK51-F1
#
_cell.length_a   1.000
_cell.length_b   1.000
_cell.length_c   1.000
_cell.angle_alpha   90.00
_cell.angle_beta   90.00
_cell.angle_gamma   90.00
#
_symmetry.space_group_name_H-M   'P 1'
#
loop_
_entity.id
_entity.type
_entity.pdbx_description
1 polymer ?
#
loop_
_entity_poly.entity_id
_entity_poly.type
_entity_poly.pdbx_seq_one_letter_code
_entity_poly.pdbx_strand_id
1 'polypeptide(L)' 'MHILIVLILVAIDQITKMMAEQVLMFSEPIILINNFLQLNYVENRGAAFGILQNQRVFFVVMTLVVLGAIVYYRY' A
#
# COMPACT_ATOMS: atom_id res chain seq x y z
N MET A 1 -7.69 16.02 -14.88
CA MET A 1 -7.51 14.61 -15.30
C MET A 1 -6.67 13.81 -14.29
N HIS A 2 -5.46 14.24 -13.91
CA HIS A 2 -4.59 13.47 -12.99
C HIS A 2 -5.20 13.21 -11.60
N ILE A 3 -5.94 14.17 -11.03
CA ILE A 3 -6.59 13.99 -9.71
C ILE A 3 -7.62 12.85 -9.73
N LEU A 4 -8.39 12.73 -10.81
CA LEU A 4 -9.37 11.64 -10.95
C LEU A 4 -8.68 10.28 -10.98
N ILE A 5 -7.55 10.17 -11.70
CA ILE A 5 -6.75 8.95 -11.73
C ILE A 5 -6.22 8.61 -10.34
N VAL A 6 -5.70 9.59 -9.60
CA VAL A 6 -5.22 9.39 -8.22
C VAL A 6 -6.35 8.88 -7.32
N LEU A 7 -7.54 9.48 -7.39
CA LEU A 7 -8.69 9.04 -6.58
C LEU A 7 -9.12 7.61 -6.92
N ILE A 8 -9.16 7.25 -8.21
CA ILE A 8 -9.47 5.89 -8.65
C ILE A 8 -8.43 4.90 -8.14
N LEU A 9 -7.14 5.21 -8.26
CA LEU A 9 -6.06 4.32 -7.80
C LEU A 9 -6.08 4.14 -6.29
N VAL A 10 -6.33 5.20 -5.52
CA VAL A 10 -6.49 5.11 -4.05
C VAL A 10 -7.71 4.27 -3.69
N ALA A 11 -8.83 4.43 -4.41
CA ALA A 11 -10.02 3.60 -4.17
C ALA A 11 -9.73 2.11 -4.44
N ILE A 12 -9.08 1.79 -5.57
CA ILE A 12 -8.69 0.41 -5.92
C ILE A 12 -7.72 -0.17 -4.88
N ASP A 13 -6.71 0.60 -4.44
CA ASP A 13 -5.76 0.18 -3.41
C ASP A 13 -6.47 -0.15 -2.07
N GLN A 14 -7.38 0.70 -1.62
CA GLN A 14 -8.10 0.48 -0.37
C GLN A 14 -9.12 -0.67 -0.46
N ILE A 15 -9.83 -0.81 -1.59
CA ILE A 15 -10.74 -1.93 -1.82
C ILE A 15 -9.96 -3.25 -1.84
N THR A 16 -8.83 -3.31 -2.55
CA THR A 16 -8.03 -4.55 -2.63
C THR A 16 -7.42 -4.93 -1.28
N LYS A 17 -7.00 -3.98 -0.44
CA LYS A 17 -6.57 -4.25 0.94
C LYS A 17 -7.70 -4.80 1.82
N MET A 18 -8.90 -4.23 1.72
CA MET A 18 -10.07 -4.71 2.45
C MET A 18 -10.43 -6.15 2.02
N MET A 19 -10.39 -6.43 0.71
CA MET A 19 -10.59 -7.81 0.21
C MET A 19 -9.50 -8.75 0.71
N ALA A 20 -8.23 -8.32 0.73
CA ALA A 20 -7.12 -9.13 1.23
C ALA A 20 -7.28 -9.46 2.71
N GLU A 21 -7.70 -8.50 3.54
CA GLU A 21 -7.99 -8.75 4.97
C GLU A 21 -9.10 -9.78 5.15
N GLN A 22 -10.20 -9.65 4.40
CA GLN A 22 -11.35 -10.55 4.54
C GLN A 22 -11.09 -11.96 4.01
N VAL A 23 -10.32 -12.09 2.92
CA VAL A 23 -10.15 -13.36 2.21
C VAL A 23 -8.86 -14.09 2.59
N LEU A 24 -7.78 -13.35 2.86
CA LEU A 24 -6.43 -13.93 2.99
C LEU A 24 -5.89 -13.96 4.43
N MET A 25 -6.40 -13.16 5.36
CA MET A 25 -5.81 -13.03 6.72
C MET A 25 -5.79 -14.35 7.51
N PHE A 26 -6.81 -15.20 7.32
CA PHE A 26 -6.95 -16.48 8.03
C PHE A 26 -7.08 -17.67 7.06
N SER A 27 -6.59 -17.49 5.84
CA SER A 27 -6.68 -18.49 4.76
C SER A 27 -5.29 -18.83 4.24
N GLU A 28 -5.18 -19.97 3.58
CA GLU A 28 -3.98 -20.31 2.81
C GLU A 28 -3.79 -19.32 1.63
N PRO A 29 -2.55 -19.11 1.17
CA PRO A 29 -2.26 -18.23 0.04
C PRO A 29 -3.02 -18.65 -1.24
N ILE A 30 -3.56 -17.67 -1.97
CA ILE A 30 -4.18 -17.92 -3.27
C ILE A 30 -3.11 -17.97 -4.35
N ILE A 31 -2.88 -19.14 -4.94
CA ILE A 31 -1.93 -19.32 -6.04
C ILE A 31 -2.62 -18.96 -7.36
N LEU A 32 -2.15 -17.91 -8.03
CA LEU A 32 -2.68 -17.48 -9.33
C LEU A 32 -1.89 -18.10 -10.50
N ILE A 33 -0.57 -18.13 -10.37
CA ILE A 33 0.35 -18.75 -11.32
C ILE A 33 1.33 -19.58 -10.51
N ASN A 34 1.28 -20.90 -10.66
CA ASN A 34 2.13 -21.84 -9.94
C ASN A 34 3.60 -21.41 -10.02
N ASN A 35 4.26 -21.34 -8.87
CA ASN A 35 5.68 -20.97 -8.70
C ASN A 35 6.07 -19.56 -9.19
N PHE A 36 5.12 -18.68 -9.49
CA PHE A 36 5.41 -17.32 -9.96
C PHE A 36 4.61 -16.25 -9.23
N LEU A 37 3.29 -16.43 -9.08
CA LEU A 37 2.41 -15.42 -8.49
C LEU A 37 1.43 -16.05 -7.49
N GLN A 38 1.56 -15.63 -6.24
CA GLN A 38 0.72 -16.03 -5.13
C GLN A 38 0.33 -14.81 -4.29
N LEU A 39 -0.95 -14.74 -3.90
CA LEU A 39 -1.47 -13.71 -3.02
C LEU A 39 -1.35 -14.18 -1.58
N ASN A 40 -0.59 -13.43 -0.79
CA ASN A 40 -0.39 -13.67 0.64
C ASN A 40 -0.86 -12.44 1.42
N TYR A 41 -1.46 -12.67 2.58
CA TYR A 41 -1.71 -11.58 3.53
C TYR A 41 -0.44 -11.31 4.34
N VAL A 42 0.03 -10.05 4.32
CA VAL A 42 1.18 -9.61 5.10
C VAL A 42 0.94 -8.20 5.62
N GLU A 43 1.14 -7.99 6.93
CA GLU A 43 1.18 -6.66 7.53
C GLU A 43 2.62 -6.15 7.57
N ASN A 44 2.94 -5.11 6.81
CA ASN A 44 4.23 -4.43 6.92
C ASN A 44 4.15 -3.22 7.86
N ARG A 45 4.76 -3.34 9.05
CA ARG A 45 4.84 -2.25 10.05
C ARG A 45 6.05 -1.33 9.87
N GLY A 46 6.87 -1.57 8.85
CA GLY A 46 8.03 -0.75 8.48
C GLY A 46 7.96 -0.28 7.03
N ALA A 47 9.11 0.15 6.50
CA ALA A 47 9.27 0.49 5.08
C ALA A 47 9.58 -0.77 4.25
N ALA A 48 10.14 -0.59 3.04
CA ALA A 48 10.65 -1.70 2.24
C ALA A 48 11.61 -2.59 3.04
N PHE A 49 11.51 -3.92 2.87
CA PHE A 49 12.30 -4.91 3.61
C PHE A 49 12.14 -4.86 5.15
N GLY A 50 11.08 -4.20 5.64
CA GLY A 50 10.84 -4.09 7.08
C GLY A 50 11.83 -3.19 7.81
N ILE A 51 12.53 -2.26 7.12
CA ILE A 51 13.36 -1.26 7.81
C ILE A 51 12.48 -0.28 8.60
N LEU A 52 13.00 0.28 9.70
CA LEU A 52 12.30 1.27 10.54
C LEU A 52 10.91 0.79 11.03
N GLN A 53 10.81 -0.45 11.49
CA GLN A 53 9.54 -1.00 12.01
C GLN A 53 8.98 -0.16 13.17
N ASN A 54 7.64 -0.06 13.19
CA ASN A 54 6.86 0.63 14.23
C ASN A 54 7.09 2.15 14.29
N GLN A 55 7.80 2.74 13.31
CA GLN A 55 8.05 4.19 13.23
C GLN A 55 6.91 4.92 12.50
N ARG A 56 5.66 4.72 12.95
CA ARG A 56 4.46 5.26 12.26
C ARG A 56 4.49 6.78 12.07
N VAL A 57 4.90 7.51 13.11
CA VAL A 57 4.96 8.98 13.07
C VAL A 57 5.96 9.46 12.02
N PHE A 58 7.14 8.84 11.97
CA PHE A 58 8.16 9.14 10.96
C PHE A 58 7.60 9.00 9.54
N PHE A 59 6.94 7.87 9.25
CA PHE A 59 6.38 7.65 7.91
C PHE A 59 5.28 8.64 7.55
N VAL A 60 4.35 8.94 8.48
CA VAL A 60 3.28 9.92 8.21
C VAL A 60 3.86 11.31 7.91
N VAL A 61 4.83 11.77 8.70
CA VAL A 61 5.48 13.07 8.46
C VAL A 61 6.19 13.07 7.11
N MET A 62 6.96 12.02 6.80
CA MET A 62 7.66 11.91 5.52
C MET A 62 6.69 11.87 4.33
N THR A 63 5.57 11.17 4.43
CA THR A 63 4.53 11.14 3.39
C THR A 63 3.97 12.54 3.14
N LEU A 64 3.65 13.31 4.20
CA LEU A 64 3.15 14.68 4.05
C LEU A 64 4.17 15.61 3.39
N VAL A 65 5.45 15.51 3.79
CA VAL A 65 6.54 16.31 3.19
C VAL A 65 6.69 15.99 1.70
N VAL A 66 6.71 14.72 1.33
CA VAL A 66 6.85 14.29 -0.08
C VAL A 66 5.64 14.70 -0.91
N LEU A 67 4.41 14.52 -0.38
CA LEU A 67 3.20 14.98 -1.07
C LEU A 67 3.20 16.50 -1.29
N GLY A 68 3.59 17.27 -0.27
CA GLY A 68 3.77 18.72 -0.39
C GLY A 68 4.79 19.11 -1.44
N ALA A 69 5.95 18.43 -1.48
CA ALA A 69 6.98 18.67 -2.49
C ALA A 69 6.52 18.31 -3.91
N ILE A 70 5.79 17.21 -4.10
CA ILE A 70 5.22 16.82 -5.39
C ILE A 70 4.21 17.85 -5.87
N VAL A 71 3.32 18.30 -4.98
CA VAL A 71 2.34 19.34 -5.29
C VAL A 71 3.06 20.64 -5.66
N TYR A 72 3.99 21.11 -4.82
CA TYR A 72 4.77 22.32 -5.09
C TYR A 72 5.52 22.26 -6.42
N TYR A 73 6.22 21.16 -6.71
CA TYR A 73 6.95 21.00 -7.97
C TYR A 73 6.04 20.95 -9.20
N ARG A 74 4.81 20.47 -9.03
CA ARG A 74 3.82 20.37 -10.11
C ARG A 74 3.15 21.71 -10.42
N TYR A 75 3.10 22.62 -9.46
CA TYR A 75 2.55 23.98 -9.60
C TYR A 75 3.63 24.97 -10.05
#